data_AF-A0AA36ASL2-F1
#
_entry.id   AF-A0AA36ASL2-F1
#
_cell.length_a   1.000
_cell.length_b   1.000
_cell.length_c   1.000
_cell.angle_alpha   90.00
_cell.angle_beta   90.00
_cell.angle_gamma   90.00
#
_symmetry.space_group_name_H-M   'P 1'
#
loop_
_entity.id
_entity.type
_entity.pdbx_description
1 polymer ?
#
loop_
_entity_poly.entity_id
_entity_poly.type
_entity_poly.pdbx_seq_one_letter_code
_entity_poly.pdbx_strand_id
1 'polypeptide(L)'
;MKCNFSCIFLVTFLFLHEKVTLVTCSKGDSSWIFQRCLSGCLHKNCTNMKVFASRQPLSLKITGWHCEDECKYTCMWYTVDAYQKDSQQIPQFYGKWPFVRFFGIQEPASAIFSLFNALTHMMIFKFRARVPSVAPMYYVWHSMAVISAHAWFWSLAFHTRDTAFTEMMDYFCAFSLILYNLFLFFCRVVGTQHYIFLSALFIGLLSFCVRHFYYMAYVKFDYTYNVYICSCIGELFLSLFLFT
;
A
#
# COMPACT_ATOMS: atom_id res chain seq x y z
N MET A 1 10.43 -34.66 13.47
CA MET A 1 9.73 -34.44 12.18
C MET A 1 10.74 -33.95 11.16
N LYS A 2 11.00 -34.73 10.11
CA LYS A 2 11.87 -34.31 9.00
C LYS A 2 11.08 -33.29 8.17
N CYS A 3 11.39 -32.00 8.31
CA CYS A 3 10.89 -30.96 7.42
C CYS A 3 11.51 -31.24 6.04
N ASN A 4 10.77 -31.94 5.18
CA ASN A 4 11.26 -32.37 3.88
C ASN A 4 11.55 -31.14 3.01
N PHE A 5 12.75 -31.11 2.43
CA PHE A 5 13.26 -30.15 1.43
C PHE A 5 12.31 -29.92 0.22
N SER A 6 11.27 -30.74 0.08
CA SER A 6 10.26 -30.69 -0.97
C SER A 6 9.41 -29.41 -0.95
N CYS A 7 9.21 -28.77 0.21
CA CYS A 7 8.49 -27.48 0.27
C CYS A 7 9.26 -26.31 -0.38
N ILE A 8 10.60 -26.36 -0.42
CA ILE A 8 11.42 -25.29 -1.00
C ILE A 8 11.28 -25.27 -2.54
N PHE A 9 11.12 -26.45 -3.15
CA PHE A 9 10.97 -26.60 -4.60
C PHE A 9 9.56 -26.27 -5.13
N LEU A 10 8.55 -26.30 -4.27
CA LEU A 10 7.18 -25.96 -4.64
C LEU A 10 6.96 -24.44 -4.72
N VAL A 11 7.74 -23.67 -3.95
CA VAL A 11 7.69 -22.20 -3.93
C VAL A 11 8.29 -21.61 -5.22
N THR A 12 9.22 -22.29 -5.89
CA THR A 12 9.86 -21.80 -7.12
C THR A 12 9.04 -21.99 -8.39
N PHE A 13 8.03 -22.86 -8.41
CA PHE A 13 7.32 -23.25 -9.65
C PHE A 13 6.07 -22.42 -9.97
N LEU A 14 5.60 -21.55 -9.06
CA LEU A 14 4.39 -20.73 -9.26
C LEU A 14 4.62 -19.42 -10.04
N PHE A 15 5.83 -19.17 -10.56
CA PHE A 15 6.24 -17.85 -11.07
C PHE A 15 6.18 -17.66 -12.60
N LEU A 16 5.48 -18.51 -13.37
CA LEU A 16 5.55 -18.47 -14.84
C LEU A 16 4.20 -18.37 -15.57
N HIS A 17 3.26 -17.56 -15.08
CA HIS A 17 2.12 -17.21 -15.94
C HIS A 17 1.66 -15.77 -15.76
N GLU A 18 2.34 -14.83 -16.41
CA GLU A 18 1.83 -13.46 -16.55
C GLU A 18 1.12 -13.30 -17.89
N LYS A 19 -0.18 -13.02 -17.83
CA LYS A 19 -0.91 -12.44 -18.97
C LYS A 19 -0.76 -10.93 -18.89
N VAL A 20 -0.09 -10.35 -19.87
CA VAL A 20 0.01 -8.89 -20.02
C VAL A 20 -1.37 -8.35 -20.39
N THR A 21 -2.01 -7.65 -19.46
CA THR A 21 -3.22 -6.87 -19.76
C THR A 21 -2.81 -5.45 -20.15
N LEU A 22 -3.38 -4.95 -21.24
CA LEU A 22 -3.24 -3.55 -21.63
C LEU A 22 -3.94 -2.69 -20.58
N VAL A 23 -3.18 -1.77 -19.96
CA VAL A 23 -3.71 -0.80 -19.00
C VAL A 23 -4.61 0.15 -19.78
N THR A 24 -5.92 0.06 -19.54
CA THR A 24 -6.88 1.02 -20.08
C THR A 24 -7.01 2.19 -19.11
N CYS A 25 -7.08 3.40 -19.65
CA CYS A 25 -7.37 4.59 -18.84
C CYS A 25 -8.76 4.44 -18.20
N SER A 26 -8.96 5.00 -17.01
CA SER A 26 -10.26 4.86 -16.35
C SER A 26 -11.36 5.53 -17.17
N LYS A 27 -12.59 4.99 -17.08
CA LYS A 27 -13.73 5.50 -17.86
C LYS A 27 -14.05 6.96 -17.52
N GLY A 28 -13.81 7.38 -16.28
CA GLY A 28 -14.01 8.76 -15.83
C GLY A 28 -12.99 9.70 -16.45
N ASP A 29 -11.72 9.29 -16.47
CA ASP A 29 -10.63 10.09 -17.05
C ASP A 29 -10.83 10.31 -18.55
N SER A 30 -11.33 9.30 -19.28
CA SER A 30 -11.60 9.40 -20.72
C SER A 30 -12.92 10.11 -21.06
N SER A 31 -13.74 10.46 -20.06
CA SER A 31 -15.02 11.10 -20.31
C SER A 31 -14.86 12.53 -20.82
N TRP A 32 -15.66 12.90 -21.82
CA TRP A 32 -15.67 14.26 -22.38
C TRP A 32 -16.02 15.32 -21.33
N ILE A 33 -16.93 15.01 -20.41
CA ILE A 33 -17.38 15.92 -19.34
C ILE A 33 -16.19 16.29 -18.45
N PHE A 34 -15.44 15.28 -18.01
CA PHE A 34 -14.27 15.45 -17.17
C PHE A 34 -13.16 16.23 -17.89
N GLN A 35 -12.79 15.80 -19.11
CA GLN A 35 -11.71 16.41 -19.88
C GLN A 35 -11.98 17.88 -20.21
N ARG A 36 -13.22 18.21 -20.59
CA ARG A 36 -13.63 19.59 -20.87
C ARG A 36 -13.57 20.46 -19.61
N CYS A 37 -14.05 19.95 -18.47
CA CYS A 37 -13.95 20.65 -17.19
C CYS A 37 -12.49 20.88 -16.81
N LEU A 38 -11.66 19.83 -16.86
CA LEU A 38 -10.27 19.85 -16.42
C LEU A 38 -9.46 20.88 -17.21
N SER A 39 -9.53 20.83 -18.54
CA SER A 39 -8.86 21.80 -19.41
C SER A 39 -9.27 23.26 -19.09
N GLY A 40 -10.57 23.50 -18.90
CA GLY A 40 -11.08 24.82 -18.53
C GLY A 40 -10.64 25.28 -17.15
N CYS A 41 -10.60 24.38 -16.16
CA CYS A 41 -10.16 24.69 -14.81
C CYS A 41 -8.66 25.03 -14.77
N LEU A 42 -7.82 24.21 -15.41
CA LEU A 42 -6.38 24.42 -15.47
C LEU A 42 -6.04 25.77 -16.12
N HIS A 43 -6.68 26.10 -17.25
CA HIS A 43 -6.45 27.37 -17.93
C HIS A 43 -6.89 28.60 -17.12
N LYS A 44 -7.97 28.50 -16.34
CA LYS A 44 -8.49 29.63 -15.57
C LYS A 44 -7.78 29.82 -14.22
N ASN A 45 -7.53 28.72 -13.52
CA ASN A 45 -7.10 28.76 -12.12
C ASN A 45 -5.60 28.52 -11.95
N CYS A 46 -4.96 27.79 -12.88
CA CYS A 46 -3.57 27.34 -12.73
C CYS A 46 -2.57 28.13 -13.59
N THR A 47 -2.92 29.31 -14.10
CA THR A 47 -1.96 30.20 -14.77
C THR A 47 -1.21 31.09 -13.77
N ASN A 48 -1.88 31.57 -12.72
CA ASN A 48 -1.28 32.42 -11.69
C ASN A 48 -1.22 31.72 -10.33
N MET A 49 -0.10 31.04 -10.08
CA MET A 49 0.13 30.28 -8.84
C MET A 49 0.09 31.14 -7.57
N LYS A 50 0.39 32.44 -7.65
CA LYS A 50 0.32 33.33 -6.48
C LYS A 50 -1.12 33.56 -6.04
N VAL A 51 -2.03 33.70 -6.99
CA VAL A 51 -3.47 33.86 -6.72
C VAL A 51 -4.08 32.55 -6.20
N PHE A 52 -3.65 31.40 -6.75
CA PHE A 52 -4.05 30.11 -6.21
C PHE A 52 -3.59 29.95 -4.75
N ALA A 53 -2.29 30.16 -4.48
CA ALA A 53 -1.71 29.98 -3.16
C ALA A 53 -2.29 30.93 -2.10
N SER A 54 -2.73 32.14 -2.48
CA SER A 54 -3.37 33.07 -1.54
C SER A 54 -4.81 32.71 -1.19
N ARG A 55 -5.49 31.94 -2.05
CA ARG A 55 -6.87 31.48 -1.85
C ARG A 55 -6.97 30.06 -1.31
N GLN A 56 -5.87 29.31 -1.29
CA GLN A 56 -5.85 27.92 -0.87
C GLN A 56 -6.10 27.79 0.65
N PRO A 57 -7.05 26.93 1.07
CA PRO A 57 -7.26 26.62 2.49
C PRO A 57 -6.00 26.06 3.15
N LEU A 58 -5.79 26.38 4.43
CA LEU A 58 -4.61 25.95 5.18
C LEU A 58 -4.47 24.43 5.24
N SER A 59 -5.57 23.70 5.45
CA SER A 59 -5.57 22.23 5.47
C SER A 59 -5.00 21.67 4.18
N LEU A 60 -5.42 22.19 3.03
CA LEU A 60 -4.96 21.72 1.72
C LEU A 60 -3.50 22.09 1.45
N LYS A 61 -3.06 23.22 1.97
CA LYS A 61 -1.65 23.65 1.91
C LYS A 61 -0.76 22.74 2.75
N ILE A 62 -1.18 22.38 3.95
CA ILE A 62 -0.44 21.48 4.86
C ILE A 62 -0.36 20.07 4.26
N THR A 63 -1.45 19.56 3.68
CA THR A 63 -1.46 18.23 3.05
C THR A 63 -0.91 18.22 1.62
N GLY A 64 -0.34 19.34 1.13
CA GLY A 64 0.41 19.38 -0.13
C GLY A 64 -0.42 19.20 -1.40
N TRP A 65 -1.62 19.78 -1.47
CA TRP A 65 -2.42 19.79 -2.70
C TRP A 65 -1.99 20.92 -3.63
N HIS A 66 -1.88 20.63 -4.93
CA HIS A 66 -1.55 21.62 -5.95
C HIS A 66 -2.78 22.02 -6.78
N CYS A 67 -2.66 23.09 -7.56
CA CYS A 67 -3.77 23.61 -8.38
C CYS A 67 -4.33 22.55 -9.35
N GLU A 68 -3.45 21.75 -9.94
CA GLU A 68 -3.86 20.64 -10.81
C GLU A 68 -4.71 19.62 -10.05
N ASP A 69 -4.33 19.26 -8.82
CA ASP A 69 -5.08 18.31 -8.00
C ASP A 69 -6.47 18.84 -7.62
N GLU A 70 -6.57 20.14 -7.34
CA GLU A 70 -7.85 20.80 -7.05
C GLU A 70 -8.76 20.79 -8.28
N CYS A 71 -8.21 21.03 -9.48
CA CYS A 71 -8.95 20.94 -10.72
C CYS A 71 -9.41 19.51 -11.01
N LYS A 72 -8.54 18.51 -10.81
CA LYS A 72 -8.92 17.08 -10.93
C LYS A 72 -10.04 16.72 -9.97
N TYR A 73 -9.93 17.10 -8.70
CA TYR A 73 -10.94 16.82 -7.68
C TYR A 73 -12.29 17.50 -8.00
N THR A 74 -12.26 18.79 -8.35
CA THR A 74 -13.48 19.54 -8.68
C THR A 74 -14.16 18.96 -9.92
N CYS A 75 -13.41 18.66 -10.97
CA CYS A 75 -13.96 18.13 -12.21
C CYS A 75 -14.41 16.67 -12.09
N MET A 76 -13.80 15.89 -11.21
CA MET A 76 -14.29 14.56 -10.84
C MET A 76 -15.70 14.68 -10.26
N TRP A 77 -15.92 15.51 -9.24
CA TRP A 77 -17.25 15.69 -8.64
C TRP A 77 -18.27 16.33 -9.59
N TYR A 78 -17.86 17.29 -10.42
CA TYR A 78 -18.71 17.83 -11.49
C TYR A 78 -19.18 16.74 -12.46
N THR A 79 -18.30 15.80 -12.79
CA THR A 79 -18.64 14.67 -13.67
C THR A 79 -19.54 13.66 -12.96
N VAL A 80 -19.27 13.36 -11.69
CA VAL A 80 -20.13 12.50 -10.86
C VAL A 80 -21.56 13.04 -10.82
N ASP A 81 -21.74 14.34 -10.58
CA ASP A 81 -23.06 14.98 -10.54
C ASP A 81 -23.79 14.87 -11.88
N ALA A 82 -23.08 15.02 -13.00
CA ALA A 82 -23.66 14.87 -14.34
C ALA A 82 -24.13 13.43 -14.60
N TYR A 83 -23.29 12.44 -14.25
CA TYR A 83 -23.65 11.02 -14.39
C TYR A 83 -24.84 10.64 -13.50
N GLN A 84 -24.89 11.16 -12.27
CA GLN A 84 -26.03 10.92 -11.37
C GLN A 84 -27.33 11.51 -11.90
N LYS A 85 -27.31 12.71 -12.48
CA LYS A 85 -28.49 13.33 -13.12
C LYS A 85 -29.03 12.48 -14.26
N ASP A 86 -28.14 11.89 -15.04
CA ASP A 86 -28.49 11.01 -16.16
C ASP A 86 -28.76 9.55 -15.73
N SER A 87 -28.80 9.27 -14.41
CA SER A 87 -28.96 7.93 -13.84
C SER A 87 -27.94 6.90 -14.36
N GLN A 88 -26.74 7.37 -14.71
CA GLN A 88 -25.64 6.53 -15.16
C GLN A 88 -24.79 6.03 -13.99
N GLN A 89 -24.15 4.88 -14.19
CA GLN A 89 -23.16 4.37 -13.23
C GLN A 89 -21.96 5.30 -13.15
N ILE A 90 -21.61 5.70 -11.92
CA ILE A 90 -20.45 6.54 -11.64
C ILE A 90 -19.18 5.79 -12.10
N PRO A 91 -18.33 6.39 -12.93
CA PRO A 91 -17.08 5.76 -13.34
C PRO A 91 -15.98 5.96 -12.29
N GLN A 92 -14.92 5.15 -12.38
CA GLN A 92 -13.66 5.41 -11.69
C GLN A 92 -12.90 6.55 -12.37
N PHE A 93 -12.11 7.28 -11.59
CA PHE A 93 -11.19 8.34 -12.01
C PHE A 93 -9.80 8.00 -11.48
N TYR A 94 -8.78 8.08 -12.32
CA TYR A 94 -7.41 7.68 -12.00
C TYR A 94 -7.30 6.28 -11.35
N GLY A 95 -8.16 5.35 -11.79
CA GLY A 95 -8.23 3.99 -11.26
C GLY A 95 -8.88 3.86 -9.87
N LYS A 96 -9.46 4.93 -9.34
CA LYS A 96 -10.09 4.98 -8.01
C LYS A 96 -11.54 5.42 -8.06
N TRP A 97 -12.30 5.04 -7.04
CA TRP A 97 -13.65 5.57 -6.82
C TRP A 97 -13.57 7.01 -6.25
N PRO A 98 -14.52 7.90 -6.58
CA PRO A 98 -14.50 9.26 -6.08
C PRO A 98 -14.81 9.29 -4.57
N PHE A 99 -13.87 9.83 -3.78
CA PHE A 99 -14.02 10.02 -2.34
C PHE A 99 -14.19 11.50 -1.97
N VAL A 100 -15.03 11.77 -0.98
CA VAL A 100 -15.19 13.12 -0.44
C VAL A 100 -14.01 13.37 0.49
N ARG A 101 -13.25 14.43 0.20
CA ARG A 101 -12.07 14.81 0.98
C ARG A 101 -12.51 15.46 2.28
N PHE A 102 -11.80 15.19 3.38
CA PHE A 102 -12.06 15.81 4.67
C PHE A 102 -10.78 16.36 5.28
N PHE A 103 -10.73 17.67 5.59
CA PHE A 103 -9.52 18.36 6.08
C PHE A 103 -8.24 18.09 5.27
N GLY A 104 -8.36 17.89 3.95
CA GLY A 104 -7.22 17.58 3.09
C GLY A 104 -6.87 16.09 2.99
N ILE A 105 -7.50 15.22 3.76
CA ILE A 105 -7.34 13.75 3.70
C ILE A 105 -8.16 13.20 2.55
N GLN A 106 -7.50 12.57 1.58
CA GLN A 106 -8.14 12.03 0.36
C GLN A 106 -9.14 10.90 0.68
N GLU A 107 -8.74 9.97 1.54
CA GLU A 107 -9.54 8.80 1.93
C GLU A 107 -9.69 8.75 3.47
N PRO A 108 -10.61 9.53 4.07
CA PRO A 108 -10.66 9.74 5.52
C PRO A 108 -10.81 8.46 6.34
N ALA A 109 -11.69 7.55 5.93
CA ALA A 109 -11.90 6.29 6.63
C ALA A 109 -10.65 5.43 6.63
N SER A 110 -10.05 5.19 5.45
CA SER A 110 -8.84 4.39 5.28
C SER A 110 -7.68 4.97 6.10
N ALA A 111 -7.47 6.29 6.05
CA ALA A 111 -6.43 6.97 6.82
C ALA A 111 -6.61 6.76 8.34
N ILE A 112 -7.83 6.92 8.87
CA ILE A 112 -8.11 6.72 10.30
C ILE A 112 -7.87 5.25 10.71
N PHE A 113 -8.32 4.29 9.90
CA PHE A 113 -8.06 2.88 10.19
C PHE A 113 -6.57 2.54 10.15
N SER A 114 -5.80 3.10 9.22
CA SER A 114 -4.34 2.92 9.17
C SER A 114 -3.67 3.53 10.40
N LEU A 115 -4.10 4.72 10.85
CA LEU A 115 -3.62 5.32 12.10
C LEU A 115 -3.86 4.41 13.31
N PHE A 116 -5.08 3.89 13.47
CA PHE A 116 -5.39 3.00 14.59
C PHE A 116 -4.58 1.70 14.53
N ASN A 117 -4.39 1.12 13.34
CA ASN A 117 -3.52 -0.04 13.16
C ASN A 117 -2.07 0.27 13.57
N ALA A 118 -1.49 1.40 13.14
CA ALA A 118 -0.16 1.82 13.56
C ALA A 118 -0.05 1.95 15.09
N LEU A 119 -1.06 2.56 15.73
CA LEU A 119 -1.09 2.75 17.19
C LEU A 119 -1.19 1.42 17.96
N THR A 120 -1.82 0.38 17.40
CA THR A 120 -1.87 -0.93 18.07
C THR A 120 -0.47 -1.51 18.33
N HIS A 121 0.51 -1.20 17.49
CA HIS A 121 1.88 -1.68 17.66
C HIS A 121 2.62 -1.03 18.84
N MET A 122 2.08 0.05 19.42
CA MET A 122 2.56 0.60 20.70
C MET A 122 2.36 -0.37 21.88
N MET A 123 1.54 -1.42 21.70
CA MET A 123 1.44 -2.53 22.65
C MET A 123 2.79 -3.23 22.89
N ILE A 124 3.79 -3.03 22.03
CA ILE A 124 5.15 -3.49 22.26
C ILE A 124 5.73 -2.98 23.59
N PHE A 125 5.37 -1.79 24.08
CA PHE A 125 5.80 -1.31 25.40
C PHE A 125 5.23 -2.15 26.55
N LYS A 126 3.96 -2.57 26.42
CA LYS A 126 3.35 -3.49 27.38
C LYS A 126 3.94 -4.91 27.28
N PHE A 127 4.34 -5.34 26.09
CA PHE A 127 5.06 -6.60 25.87
C PHE A 127 6.41 -6.60 26.58
N ARG A 128 7.20 -5.53 26.41
CA ARG A 128 8.52 -5.34 27.06
C ARG A 128 8.46 -5.40 28.58
N ALA A 129 7.37 -4.90 29.17
CA ALA A 129 7.18 -4.93 30.61
C ALA A 129 6.84 -6.32 31.18
N ARG A 130 6.36 -7.25 30.34
CA ARG A 130 5.86 -8.57 30.77
C ARG A 130 6.69 -9.75 30.31
N VAL A 131 7.43 -9.60 29.22
CA VAL A 131 8.20 -10.68 28.60
C VAL A 131 9.68 -10.40 28.79
N PRO A 132 10.46 -11.31 29.40
CA PRO A 132 11.87 -11.09 29.59
C PRO A 132 12.61 -11.16 28.24
N SER A 133 13.70 -10.40 28.10
CA SER A 133 14.49 -10.30 26.86
C SER A 133 15.16 -11.63 26.44
N VAL A 134 15.28 -12.58 27.37
CA VAL A 134 15.78 -13.93 27.11
C VAL A 134 14.78 -14.82 26.38
N ALA A 135 13.51 -14.41 26.26
CA ALA A 135 12.49 -15.21 25.60
C ALA A 135 12.85 -15.40 24.11
N PRO A 136 12.76 -16.62 23.55
CA PRO A 136 13.23 -16.95 22.20
C PRO A 136 12.68 -16.04 21.07
N MET A 137 11.44 -15.56 21.20
CA MET A 137 10.75 -14.72 20.21
C MET A 137 10.80 -13.22 20.54
N TYR A 138 11.49 -12.81 21.61
CA TYR A 138 11.43 -11.43 22.11
C TYR A 138 11.76 -10.41 21.01
N TYR A 139 12.90 -10.56 20.34
CA TYR A 139 13.31 -9.63 19.29
C TYR A 139 12.52 -9.79 17.98
N VAL A 140 12.02 -11.00 17.67
CA VAL A 140 11.16 -11.23 16.51
C VAL A 140 9.86 -10.41 16.64
N TRP A 141 9.26 -10.36 17.83
CA TRP A 141 8.07 -9.53 18.07
C TRP A 141 8.36 -8.02 18.04
N HIS A 142 9.56 -7.59 18.45
CA HIS A 142 9.96 -6.18 18.32
C HIS A 142 10.11 -5.77 16.86
N SER A 143 10.80 -6.59 16.06
CA SER A 143 10.92 -6.38 14.62
C SER A 143 9.55 -6.37 13.93
N MET A 144 8.64 -7.29 14.30
CA MET A 144 7.26 -7.29 13.80
C MET A 144 6.55 -5.97 14.11
N ALA A 145 6.64 -5.49 15.35
CA ALA A 145 5.99 -4.24 15.76
C ALA A 145 6.53 -3.03 14.98
N VAL A 146 7.85 -2.95 14.78
CA VAL A 146 8.47 -1.86 14.00
C VAL A 146 8.06 -1.91 12.53
N ILE A 147 8.16 -3.08 11.89
CA ILE A 147 7.82 -3.26 10.46
C ILE A 147 6.34 -2.95 10.23
N SER A 148 5.47 -3.44 11.11
CA SER A 148 4.03 -3.20 10.98
C SER A 148 3.67 -1.74 11.23
N ALA A 149 4.24 -1.10 12.26
CA ALA A 149 4.02 0.33 12.50
C ALA A 149 4.48 1.18 11.30
N HIS A 150 5.61 0.82 10.68
CA HIS A 150 6.11 1.48 9.48
C HIS A 150 5.18 1.27 8.27
N ALA A 151 4.67 0.06 8.06
CA ALA A 151 3.70 -0.21 7.00
C ALA A 151 2.41 0.59 7.17
N TRP A 152 1.82 0.58 8.37
CA TRP A 152 0.61 1.35 8.63
C TRP A 152 0.81 2.86 8.60
N PHE A 153 2.01 3.35 8.94
CA PHE A 153 2.38 4.74 8.75
C PHE A 153 2.36 5.14 7.27
N TRP A 154 2.95 4.33 6.39
CA TRP A 154 2.94 4.62 4.95
C TRP A 154 1.55 4.47 4.32
N SER A 155 0.75 3.52 4.80
CA SER A 155 -0.67 3.42 4.43
C SER A 155 -1.45 4.68 4.85
N LEU A 156 -1.24 5.17 6.07
CA LEU A 156 -1.81 6.44 6.53
C LEU A 156 -1.37 7.61 5.63
N ALA A 157 -0.08 7.69 5.29
CA ALA A 157 0.46 8.74 4.43
C ALA A 157 -0.19 8.71 3.03
N PHE A 158 -0.30 7.53 2.41
CA PHE A 158 -0.93 7.32 1.11
C PHE A 158 -2.41 7.68 1.10
N HIS A 159 -3.20 7.18 2.05
CA HIS A 159 -4.63 7.49 2.13
C HIS A 159 -4.90 8.96 2.52
N THR A 160 -3.93 9.62 3.17
CA THR A 160 -4.00 11.06 3.41
C THR A 160 -3.73 11.85 2.15
N ARG A 161 -2.61 11.56 1.49
CA ARG A 161 -2.15 12.29 0.32
C ARG A 161 -1.52 11.30 -0.65
N ASP A 162 -2.28 11.02 -1.70
CA ASP A 162 -1.85 10.14 -2.77
C ASP A 162 -0.88 10.87 -3.71
N THR A 163 0.34 10.34 -3.80
CA THR A 163 1.42 10.75 -4.69
C THR A 163 2.15 9.49 -5.14
N ALA A 164 2.87 9.55 -6.26
CA ALA A 164 3.67 8.41 -6.73
C ALA A 164 4.62 7.87 -5.65
N PHE A 165 5.19 8.74 -4.82
CA PHE A 165 6.09 8.34 -3.74
C PHE A 165 5.35 7.65 -2.58
N THR A 166 4.25 8.23 -2.09
CA THR A 166 3.48 7.62 -0.99
C THR A 166 2.83 6.31 -1.41
N GLU A 167 2.35 6.21 -2.65
CA GLU A 167 1.82 4.96 -3.22
C GLU A 167 2.91 3.88 -3.27
N MET A 168 4.09 4.22 -3.78
CA MET A 168 5.22 3.29 -3.82
C MET A 168 5.61 2.81 -2.42
N MET A 169 5.69 3.72 -1.45
CA MET A 169 6.07 3.37 -0.09
C MET A 169 5.02 2.52 0.63
N ASP A 170 3.73 2.77 0.41
CA ASP A 170 2.65 1.94 0.94
C ASP A 170 2.80 0.49 0.44
N TYR A 171 3.00 0.31 -0.87
CA TYR A 171 3.13 -1.02 -1.45
C TYR A 171 4.40 -1.74 -0.98
N PHE A 172 5.53 -1.03 -0.88
CA PHE A 172 6.79 -1.61 -0.41
C PHE A 172 6.70 -2.06 1.05
N CYS A 173 6.07 -1.25 1.89
CA CYS A 173 5.94 -1.59 3.30
C CYS A 173 4.89 -2.68 3.55
N ALA A 174 3.77 -2.68 2.80
CA ALA A 174 2.81 -3.78 2.83
C ALA A 174 3.45 -5.11 2.41
N PHE A 175 4.23 -5.10 1.33
CA PHE A 175 4.96 -6.28 0.86
C PHE A 175 6.01 -6.76 1.88
N SER A 176 6.77 -5.84 2.49
CA SER A 176 7.73 -6.16 3.56
C SER A 176 7.04 -6.82 4.75
N LEU A 177 5.87 -6.32 5.14
CA LEU A 177 5.08 -6.87 6.23
C LEU A 177 4.61 -8.29 5.92
N ILE A 178 4.13 -8.55 4.70
CA ILE A 178 3.71 -9.90 4.27
C ILE A 178 4.88 -10.88 4.31
N LEU A 179 6.05 -10.51 3.76
CA LEU A 179 7.25 -11.35 3.83
C LEU A 179 7.73 -11.58 5.26
N TYR A 180 7.66 -10.55 6.11
CA TYR A 180 8.05 -10.69 7.51
C TYR A 180 7.10 -11.61 8.29
N ASN A 181 5.80 -11.60 7.98
CA ASN A 181 4.85 -12.56 8.56
C ASN A 181 5.19 -14.00 8.17
N LEU A 182 5.61 -14.24 6.91
CA LEU A 182 6.11 -15.55 6.49
C LEU A 182 7.36 -15.95 7.28
N PHE A 183 8.33 -15.04 7.45
CA PHE A 183 9.50 -15.30 8.30
C PHE A 183 9.13 -15.61 9.75
N LEU A 184 8.22 -14.82 10.33
CA LEU A 184 7.73 -14.98 11.70
C LEU A 184 7.07 -16.35 11.89
N PHE A 185 6.30 -16.82 10.91
CA PHE A 185 5.74 -18.17 10.91
C PHE A 185 6.84 -19.23 11.09
N PHE A 186 7.91 -19.18 10.31
CA PHE A 186 9.01 -20.13 10.44
C PHE A 186 9.74 -20.00 11.77
N CYS A 187 9.94 -18.78 12.30
CA CYS A 187 10.48 -18.61 13.65
C CYS A 187 9.63 -19.31 14.71
N ARG A 188 8.30 -19.27 14.57
CA ARG A 188 7.36 -19.89 15.51
C ARG A 188 7.31 -21.42 15.40
N VAL A 189 7.30 -21.96 14.19
CA VAL A 189 7.16 -23.41 13.94
C VAL A 189 8.48 -24.16 14.10
N VAL A 190 9.56 -23.61 13.54
CA VAL A 190 10.89 -24.25 13.62
C VAL A 190 11.54 -23.98 14.97
N GLY A 191 11.33 -22.78 15.52
CA GLY A 191 11.95 -22.31 16.76
C GLY A 191 13.26 -21.54 16.50
N THR A 192 13.48 -20.48 17.27
CA THR A 192 14.58 -19.53 17.03
C THR A 192 15.98 -20.08 17.34
N GLN A 193 16.06 -21.25 17.99
CA GLN A 193 17.31 -21.98 18.19
C GLN A 193 17.95 -22.48 16.89
N HIS A 194 17.17 -22.66 15.81
CA HIS A 194 17.69 -23.07 14.50
C HIS A 194 18.16 -21.86 13.67
N TYR A 195 19.05 -21.05 14.24
CA TYR A 195 19.45 -19.74 13.71
C TYR A 195 20.14 -19.79 12.34
N ILE A 196 20.83 -20.88 12.00
CA ILE A 196 21.45 -21.04 10.66
C ILE A 196 20.37 -21.13 9.58
N PHE A 197 19.36 -21.98 9.79
CA PHE A 197 18.24 -22.14 8.86
C PHE A 197 17.44 -20.84 8.75
N LEU A 198 17.11 -20.22 9.89
CA LEU A 198 16.34 -18.98 9.90
C LEU A 198 17.11 -17.80 9.28
N SER A 199 18.43 -17.71 9.47
CA SER A 199 19.27 -16.70 8.81
C SER A 199 19.28 -16.90 7.30
N ALA A 200 19.44 -18.14 6.82
CA ALA A 200 19.41 -18.43 5.39
C ALA A 200 18.04 -18.10 4.77
N LEU A 201 16.94 -18.46 5.46
CA LEU A 201 15.59 -18.08 5.06
C LEU A 201 15.41 -16.56 5.00
N PHE A 202 15.83 -15.84 6.05
CA PHE A 202 15.73 -14.38 6.10
C PHE A 202 16.50 -13.71 4.96
N ILE A 203 17.72 -14.15 4.68
CA ILE A 203 18.52 -13.65 3.56
C ILE A 203 17.83 -13.92 2.23
N GLY A 204 17.23 -15.10 2.05
CA GLY A 204 16.46 -15.43 0.84
C GLY A 204 15.24 -14.52 0.65
N LEU A 205 14.43 -14.33 1.70
CA LEU A 205 13.27 -13.44 1.69
C LEU A 205 13.67 -11.98 1.47
N LEU A 206 14.75 -11.52 2.09
CA LEU A 206 15.27 -10.17 1.91
C LEU A 206 15.78 -9.96 0.49
N SER A 207 16.49 -10.93 -0.08
CA SER A 207 16.97 -10.88 -1.47
C SER A 207 15.80 -10.79 -2.45
N PHE A 208 14.74 -11.57 -2.20
CA PHE A 208 13.51 -11.48 -2.98
C PHE A 208 12.84 -10.11 -2.83
N CYS A 209 12.81 -9.55 -1.62
CA CYS A 209 12.27 -8.22 -1.36
C CYS A 209 13.01 -7.12 -2.10
N VAL A 210 14.34 -7.12 -2.03
CA VAL A 210 15.18 -6.16 -2.76
C VAL A 210 14.96 -6.28 -4.27
N ARG A 211 14.85 -7.49 -4.80
CA ARG A 211 14.56 -7.69 -6.23
C ARG A 211 13.18 -7.17 -6.62
N HIS A 212 12.15 -7.43 -5.80
CA HIS A 212 10.79 -6.91 -6.02
C HIS A 212 10.77 -5.39 -6.02
N PHE A 213 11.42 -4.76 -5.04
CA PHE A 213 11.52 -3.30 -4.95
C PHE A 213 12.27 -2.71 -6.14
N TYR A 214 13.38 -3.33 -6.54
CA TYR A 214 14.12 -2.90 -7.72
C TYR A 214 13.25 -2.91 -8.98
N TYR A 215 12.51 -4.00 -9.20
CA TYR A 215 11.60 -4.10 -10.35
C TYR A 215 10.53 -3.02 -10.32
N MET A 216 9.84 -2.86 -9.19
CA MET A 216 8.75 -1.90 -9.04
C MET A 216 9.21 -0.44 -9.14
N ALA A 217 10.39 -0.11 -8.58
CA ALA A 217 10.91 1.25 -8.57
C ALA A 217 11.56 1.66 -9.90
N TYR A 218 12.27 0.75 -10.58
CA TYR A 218 13.16 1.11 -11.69
C TYR A 218 12.78 0.48 -13.04
N VAL A 219 11.96 -0.59 -13.06
CA VAL A 219 11.57 -1.25 -14.31
C VAL A 219 10.14 -0.86 -14.70
N LYS A 220 9.17 -1.22 -13.87
CA LYS A 220 7.76 -0.90 -14.08
C LYS A 220 7.02 -0.93 -12.75
N PHE A 221 6.45 0.21 -12.37
CA PHE A 221 5.54 0.25 -11.24
C PHE A 221 4.19 -0.35 -11.66
N ASP A 222 3.95 -1.61 -11.29
CA ASP A 222 2.76 -2.38 -11.68
C ASP A 222 1.98 -2.82 -10.44
N TYR A 223 0.87 -2.14 -10.18
CA TYR A 223 -0.02 -2.45 -9.06
C TYR A 223 -0.56 -3.88 -9.11
N THR A 224 -1.01 -4.32 -10.28
CA THR A 224 -1.62 -5.65 -10.47
C THR A 224 -0.60 -6.74 -10.16
N TYR A 225 0.64 -6.57 -10.63
CA TYR A 225 1.76 -7.44 -10.29
C TYR A 225 2.02 -7.49 -8.78
N ASN A 226 2.08 -6.33 -8.12
CA ASN A 226 2.30 -6.26 -6.67
C ASN A 226 1.20 -6.99 -5.88
N VAL A 227 -0.07 -6.74 -6.21
CA VAL A 227 -1.22 -7.39 -5.57
C VAL A 227 -1.19 -8.90 -5.81
N TYR A 228 -0.86 -9.35 -7.03
CA TYR A 228 -0.76 -10.76 -7.36
C TYR A 228 0.28 -11.47 -6.49
N ILE A 229 1.51 -10.94 -6.43
CA ILE A 229 2.58 -11.55 -5.62
C ILE A 229 2.23 -11.53 -4.13
N CYS A 230 1.73 -10.41 -3.61
CA CYS A 230 1.28 -10.31 -2.23
C CYS A 230 0.21 -11.37 -1.90
N SER A 231 -0.74 -11.59 -2.80
CA SER A 231 -1.81 -12.58 -2.63
C SER A 231 -1.24 -14.00 -2.61
N CYS A 232 -0.34 -14.35 -3.53
CA CYS A 232 0.30 -15.67 -3.55
C CYS A 232 1.08 -15.96 -2.25
N ILE A 233 1.83 -14.98 -1.73
CA ILE A 233 2.56 -15.16 -0.47
C ILE A 233 1.60 -15.25 0.71
N GLY A 234 0.53 -14.45 0.71
CA GLY A 234 -0.53 -14.51 1.72
C GLY A 234 -1.23 -15.86 1.77
N GLU A 235 -1.56 -16.43 0.61
CA GLU A 235 -2.13 -17.79 0.50
C GLU A 235 -1.17 -18.87 0.97
N LEU A 236 0.12 -18.76 0.61
CA LEU A 236 1.16 -19.66 1.11
C LEU A 236 1.23 -19.61 2.64
N PHE A 237 1.30 -18.41 3.22
CA PHE A 237 1.31 -18.21 4.67
C PHE A 237 0.07 -18.80 5.33
N LEU A 238 -1.13 -18.53 4.80
CA LEU A 238 -2.38 -19.05 5.34
C LEU A 238 -2.43 -20.58 5.28
N SER A 239 -2.01 -21.16 4.16
CA SER A 239 -1.96 -22.62 3.99
C SER A 239 -1.01 -23.24 5.02
N LEU A 240 0.20 -22.72 5.14
CA LEU A 240 1.16 -23.20 6.13
C LEU A 240 0.61 -23.10 7.56
N PHE A 241 -0.08 -22.01 7.89
CA PHE A 241 -0.69 -21.81 9.21
C PHE A 241 -1.83 -22.79 9.52
N LEU A 242 -2.63 -23.18 8.53
CA LEU A 242 -3.76 -24.11 8.72
C LEU A 242 -3.31 -25.58 8.87
N PHE A 243 -2.15 -25.94 8.33
CA PHE A 243 -1.66 -27.32 8.29
C PHE A 243 -0.49 -27.62 9.26
N THR A 244 -0.17 -26.70 10.18
CA THR A 244 0.84 -26.89 11.25
C THR A 244 0.24 -26.74 12.63
#